data_AF-A0A935YXE5-F1
#
_entry.id   AF-A0A935YXE5-F1
#
_cell.length_a   1.000
_cell.length_b   1.000
_cell.length_c   1.000
_cell.angle_alpha   90.00
_cell.angle_beta   90.00
_cell.angle_gamma   90.00
#
_symmetry.space_group_name_H-M   'P 1'
#
loop_
_entity.id
_entity.type
_entity.pdbx_description
1 polymer ?
#
loop_
_entity_poly.entity_id
_entity_poly.type
_entity_poly.pdbx_seq_one_letter_code
_entity_poly.pdbx_strand_id
1 'polypeptide(L)'
;MTMPTSGICGGTLMFMKALCPAEIVPKRARDYSGTARAKQAPDRSADVRAPCFTPPAPLTIAEAKYFWSKKARICGTSRPLICWKKLVERGDEMLRLQRQRLESMGDAAAALQTAIDLEFSTIPAYLYTKFSIKPGSNRQAVDSLSSIVGQEMTHMCLACNILNAIGGTPKLSSPVYPGPLPGGIGRDGAPLIAHLLPFSPEAMKQGMDIEEPEEPIPFPVERLMMAEAALTVTIGEFYAALDAFLAQLPNTQWAPNRNQIDDAQFFAGQLFPINSYADAHRAISIIVSEGEGTKANPLDFENEVSHYYRFGEVFYDKVLTKADNRLGYTWGPAPLGVDWSAVYPAISDPGTHDFSNEPPTARAVQAACNQAYTTLIEELQRAVSGERARLGNAVRAMFDLRMASTTALSTPLSQSDKVAGPAFIYTPSSTGAVQ
;
A
#
# COMPACT_ATOMS: atom_id res chain seq x y z
N MET A 1 -47.72 -9.67 6.28
CA MET A 1 -46.94 -9.26 5.09
C MET A 1 -45.62 -8.69 5.58
N THR A 2 -44.60 -9.54 5.65
CA THR A 2 -43.23 -9.18 6.02
C THR A 2 -42.48 -8.74 4.75
N MET A 3 -41.99 -7.51 4.73
CA MET A 3 -41.09 -7.05 3.66
C MET A 3 -39.65 -7.56 3.92
N PRO A 4 -38.87 -7.91 2.89
CA PRO A 4 -37.49 -8.31 3.05
C PRO A 4 -36.55 -7.10 3.03
N THR A 5 -35.61 -7.09 3.97
CA THR A 5 -34.43 -6.21 4.03
C THR A 5 -33.30 -6.83 3.20
N SER A 6 -33.09 -6.35 1.97
CA SER A 6 -31.87 -6.66 1.20
C SER A 6 -31.55 -5.50 0.25
N GLY A 7 -30.68 -4.59 0.68
CA GLY A 7 -30.32 -3.41 -0.12
C GLY A 7 -28.97 -2.76 0.20
N ILE A 8 -28.05 -3.44 0.88
CA ILE A 8 -26.78 -2.83 1.34
C ILE A 8 -25.56 -3.33 0.54
N CYS A 9 -25.68 -4.39 -0.26
CA CYS A 9 -24.53 -5.02 -0.94
C CYS A 9 -24.20 -4.45 -2.34
N GLY A 10 -24.98 -3.48 -2.87
CA GLY A 10 -24.90 -3.03 -4.27
C GLY A 10 -23.86 -1.95 -4.57
N GLY A 11 -23.55 -1.08 -3.59
CA GLY A 11 -22.70 0.09 -3.77
C GLY A 11 -21.22 -0.22 -3.98
N THR A 12 -20.59 -0.90 -3.01
CA THR A 12 -19.17 -1.36 -3.08
C THR A 12 -18.87 -2.11 -4.37
N LEU A 13 -19.82 -2.91 -4.80
CA LEU A 13 -19.76 -3.70 -6.01
C LEU A 13 -19.67 -2.84 -7.28
N MET A 14 -20.38 -1.71 -7.32
CA MET A 14 -20.31 -0.78 -8.45
C MET A 14 -19.00 0.00 -8.50
N PHE A 15 -18.48 0.45 -7.35
CA PHE A 15 -17.21 1.18 -7.28
C PHE A 15 -16.04 0.31 -7.71
N MET A 16 -15.92 -0.90 -7.14
CA MET A 16 -14.92 -1.86 -7.58
C MET A 16 -15.11 -2.19 -9.05
N LYS A 17 -16.34 -2.44 -9.55
CA LYS A 17 -16.57 -2.68 -10.98
C LYS A 17 -16.19 -1.53 -11.92
N ALA A 18 -16.13 -0.29 -11.43
CA ALA A 18 -15.81 0.88 -12.23
C ALA A 18 -14.40 0.82 -12.82
N LEU A 19 -13.40 0.53 -11.99
CA LEU A 19 -12.02 0.33 -12.43
C LEU A 19 -11.61 -1.15 -12.44
N CYS A 20 -12.33 -2.02 -11.75
CA CYS A 20 -11.96 -3.40 -11.44
C CYS A 20 -13.18 -4.35 -11.47
N PRO A 21 -13.76 -4.68 -12.64
CA PRO A 21 -14.79 -5.71 -12.68
C PRO A 21 -14.17 -7.10 -12.54
N ALA A 22 -13.87 -7.50 -11.32
CA ALA A 22 -13.84 -8.93 -11.06
C ALA A 22 -15.28 -9.45 -11.26
N GLU A 23 -15.41 -10.58 -11.95
CA GLU A 23 -16.61 -11.41 -11.80
C GLU A 23 -16.78 -11.68 -10.31
N ILE A 24 -17.91 -11.24 -9.77
CA ILE A 24 -18.21 -11.31 -8.35
C ILE A 24 -18.26 -12.77 -7.95
N VAL A 25 -17.20 -13.25 -7.32
CA VAL A 25 -17.29 -14.36 -6.40
C VAL A 25 -17.42 -13.72 -5.02
N PRO A 26 -18.55 -13.92 -4.31
CA PRO A 26 -18.67 -13.44 -2.94
C PRO A 26 -17.57 -14.08 -2.09
N LYS A 27 -16.98 -13.29 -1.19
CA LYS A 27 -15.95 -13.67 -0.20
C LYS A 27 -15.93 -15.18 0.08
N ARG A 28 -14.97 -15.88 -0.53
CA ARG A 28 -14.22 -16.88 0.21
C ARG A 28 -12.82 -16.30 0.30
N ALA A 29 -12.42 -15.88 1.50
CA ALA A 29 -11.01 -15.88 1.84
C ALA A 29 -10.44 -17.20 1.29
N ARG A 30 -9.36 -17.14 0.51
CA ARG A 30 -8.65 -18.38 0.21
C ARG A 30 -8.37 -19.02 1.56
N ASP A 31 -8.80 -20.25 1.73
CA ASP A 31 -8.67 -20.92 3.01
C ASP A 31 -7.19 -21.22 3.25
N TYR A 32 -6.50 -20.25 3.84
CA TYR A 32 -5.11 -20.40 4.27
C TYR A 32 -5.01 -21.31 5.52
N SER A 33 -6.14 -21.81 6.04
CA SER A 33 -6.16 -22.87 7.04
C SER A 33 -5.94 -24.22 6.36
N GLY A 34 -4.67 -24.61 6.23
CA GLY A 34 -4.31 -25.93 5.75
C GLY A 34 -4.96 -27.02 6.62
N THR A 35 -6.05 -27.62 6.15
CA THR A 35 -6.59 -28.84 6.76
C THR A 35 -5.76 -30.03 6.28
N ALA A 36 -4.67 -30.30 7.00
CA ALA A 36 -4.06 -31.62 6.96
C ALA A 36 -5.11 -32.63 7.46
N ARG A 37 -5.55 -33.51 6.56
CA ARG A 37 -6.45 -34.63 6.88
C ARG A 37 -5.73 -35.54 7.89
N ALA A 38 -6.00 -35.35 9.18
CA ALA A 38 -5.44 -36.18 10.24
C ALA A 38 -5.97 -37.61 10.09
N LYS A 39 -5.07 -38.55 9.78
CA LYS A 39 -5.34 -39.98 9.93
C LYS A 39 -5.45 -40.28 11.44
N GLN A 40 -6.57 -40.85 11.84
CA GLN A 40 -6.78 -41.39 13.19
C GLN A 40 -5.68 -42.40 13.54
N ALA A 41 -5.08 -42.22 14.72
CA ALA A 41 -4.31 -43.25 15.42
C ALA A 41 -4.78 -43.30 16.89
N PRO A 42 -4.73 -44.48 17.53
CA PRO A 42 -5.65 -44.83 18.60
C PRO A 42 -5.21 -44.38 19.99
N ASP A 43 -6.24 -44.22 20.81
CA ASP A 43 -6.27 -44.02 22.26
C ASP A 43 -5.25 -44.86 23.05
N ARG A 44 -4.42 -44.18 23.85
CA ARG A 44 -3.77 -44.77 25.04
C ARG A 44 -3.70 -43.71 26.14
N SER A 45 -4.60 -43.87 27.09
CA SER A 45 -4.51 -43.38 28.46
C SER A 45 -3.25 -43.90 29.15
N ALA A 46 -2.43 -42.99 29.67
CA ALA A 46 -1.50 -43.28 30.76
C ALA A 46 -1.17 -42.00 31.53
N ASP A 47 -1.50 -42.08 32.81
CA ASP A 47 -1.37 -41.14 33.91
C ASP A 47 0.11 -40.80 34.19
N VAL A 48 0.53 -39.53 34.05
CA VAL A 48 1.79 -39.03 34.61
C VAL A 48 1.58 -37.62 35.17
N ARG A 49 1.62 -37.52 36.50
CA ARG A 49 1.59 -36.26 37.26
C ARG A 49 2.81 -35.40 36.95
N ALA A 50 2.60 -34.17 36.50
CA ALA A 50 3.62 -33.13 36.40
C ALA A 50 3.76 -32.38 37.75
N PRO A 51 4.98 -32.07 38.23
CA PRO A 51 5.16 -31.24 39.42
C PRO A 51 4.95 -29.74 39.09
N CYS A 52 4.26 -29.02 39.99
CA CYS A 52 4.10 -27.57 39.97
C CYS A 52 5.44 -26.85 39.86
N PHE A 53 5.63 -26.06 38.80
CA PHE A 53 6.67 -25.03 38.72
C PHE A 53 6.14 -23.74 39.34
N THR A 54 6.75 -23.30 40.43
CA THR A 54 6.61 -21.94 40.97
C THR A 54 7.61 -21.00 40.27
N PRO A 55 7.24 -19.77 39.90
CA PRO A 55 8.16 -18.82 39.27
C PRO A 55 9.21 -18.29 40.28
N PRO A 56 10.46 -18.03 39.87
CA PRO A 56 11.45 -17.40 40.75
C PRO A 56 11.17 -15.90 40.92
N ALA A 57 11.46 -15.39 42.11
CA ALA A 57 11.38 -13.97 42.48
C ALA A 57 12.38 -13.09 41.68
N PRO A 58 12.11 -11.78 41.50
CA PRO A 58 12.95 -10.92 40.66
C PRO A 58 14.32 -10.63 41.30
N LEU A 59 15.37 -10.73 40.48
CA LEU A 59 16.76 -10.39 40.84
C LEU A 59 16.96 -8.89 41.00
N THR A 60 17.83 -8.48 41.92
CA THR A 60 18.13 -7.07 42.19
C THR A 60 19.28 -6.55 41.32
N ILE A 61 19.31 -5.23 41.10
CA ILE A 61 20.28 -4.50 40.24
C ILE A 61 21.77 -4.74 40.64
N ALA A 62 22.03 -5.28 41.82
CA ALA A 62 23.38 -5.60 42.28
C ALA A 62 23.96 -6.90 41.69
N GLU A 63 23.12 -7.86 41.27
CA GLU A 63 23.59 -9.18 40.80
C GLU A 63 23.96 -9.20 39.31
N ALA A 64 23.42 -8.27 38.52
CA ALA A 64 23.72 -8.13 37.08
C ALA A 64 25.15 -7.61 36.81
N LYS A 65 25.78 -6.92 37.77
CA LYS A 65 27.13 -6.33 37.59
C LYS A 65 28.27 -7.34 37.75
N TYR A 66 28.03 -8.48 38.40
CA TYR A 66 29.07 -9.50 38.63
C TYR A 66 29.31 -10.40 37.40
N PHE A 67 28.32 -10.57 36.53
CA PHE A 67 28.44 -11.41 35.33
C PHE A 67 29.15 -10.73 34.14
N TRP A 68 29.24 -9.39 34.14
CA TRP A 68 29.82 -8.64 33.03
C TRP A 68 31.35 -8.45 33.13
N SER A 69 31.98 -8.83 34.25
CA SER A 69 33.42 -8.56 34.48
C SER A 69 34.38 -9.70 34.11
N LYS A 70 33.92 -10.80 33.49
CA LYS A 70 34.77 -12.00 33.24
C LYS A 70 34.88 -12.53 31.81
N LYS A 71 34.40 -11.81 30.79
CA LYS A 71 34.57 -12.23 29.38
C LYS A 71 35.51 -11.37 28.52
N ALA A 72 36.32 -10.51 29.16
CA ALA A 72 37.35 -9.72 28.48
C ALA A 72 38.78 -10.17 28.86
N ARG A 73 39.09 -11.46 28.65
CA ARG A 73 40.47 -11.97 28.62
C ARG A 73 40.49 -13.22 27.74
N ILE A 74 40.89 -13.08 26.47
CA ILE A 74 41.67 -14.01 25.62
C ILE A 74 41.95 -13.29 24.28
N CYS A 75 43.24 -13.18 23.90
CA CYS A 75 43.88 -12.53 22.72
C CYS A 75 43.74 -10.98 22.62
N GLY A 76 44.77 -10.12 22.67
CA GLY A 76 46.14 -10.14 22.08
C GLY A 76 46.05 -9.69 20.61
N THR A 77 46.43 -8.49 20.14
CA THR A 77 47.67 -7.69 20.33
C THR A 77 47.56 -6.23 19.80
N SER A 78 48.34 -5.31 20.42
CA SER A 78 49.01 -4.08 19.89
C SER A 78 48.28 -2.75 19.53
N ARG A 79 48.27 -1.82 20.54
CA ARG A 79 48.55 -0.34 20.56
C ARG A 79 47.83 0.67 19.61
N PRO A 80 47.72 1.98 19.99
CA PRO A 80 47.67 2.62 21.32
C PRO A 80 46.42 3.51 21.55
N LEU A 81 46.18 3.82 22.83
CA LEU A 81 45.18 4.73 23.36
C LEU A 81 45.23 6.11 22.69
N ILE A 82 44.18 6.45 21.93
CA ILE A 82 43.88 7.83 21.55
C ILE A 82 43.03 8.44 22.68
N CYS A 83 43.61 9.47 23.26
CA CYS A 83 43.08 10.39 24.26
C CYS A 83 41.59 10.74 24.06
N TRP A 84 40.73 10.30 24.98
CA TRP A 84 39.29 10.60 25.01
C TRP A 84 38.95 12.07 25.31
N LYS A 85 39.96 12.94 25.38
CA LYS A 85 39.81 14.37 25.69
C LYS A 85 39.80 15.29 24.46
N LYS A 86 39.67 14.74 23.25
CA LYS A 86 39.53 15.47 21.97
C LYS A 86 38.30 15.04 21.14
N LEU A 87 37.26 14.54 21.81
CA LEU A 87 35.95 14.21 21.24
C LEU A 87 34.83 15.10 21.81
N VAL A 88 35.18 16.31 22.26
CA VAL A 88 34.21 17.33 22.74
C VAL A 88 34.23 18.60 21.86
N GLU A 89 35.07 18.67 20.81
CA GLU A 89 35.19 19.87 19.97
C GLU A 89 35.30 19.57 18.46
N ARG A 90 34.66 18.51 17.98
CA ARG A 90 34.33 18.36 16.55
C ARG A 90 32.86 18.04 16.45
N GLY A 91 32.13 18.97 15.85
CA GLY A 91 30.68 18.96 15.75
C GLY A 91 30.17 17.60 15.29
N ASP A 92 29.20 17.11 16.06
CA ASP A 92 28.29 16.06 15.67
C ASP A 92 27.65 16.40 14.31
N GLU A 93 28.24 15.90 13.23
CA GLU A 93 27.45 15.46 12.08
C GLU A 93 26.88 14.07 12.44
N MET A 94 25.94 14.06 13.38
CA MET A 94 24.95 13.01 13.39
C MET A 94 24.13 13.18 12.12
N LEU A 95 24.12 12.15 11.26
CA LEU A 95 23.16 11.97 10.17
C LEU A 95 21.75 12.16 10.75
N ARG A 96 21.26 13.41 10.72
CA ARG A 96 19.85 13.72 10.87
C ARG A 96 19.20 13.25 9.57
N LEU A 97 18.70 12.01 9.56
CA LEU A 97 17.57 11.65 8.71
C LEU A 97 16.58 12.81 8.82
N GLN A 98 16.26 13.48 7.72
CA GLN A 98 15.26 14.55 7.67
C GLN A 98 13.86 13.95 7.89
N ARG A 99 13.63 13.31 9.03
CA ARG A 99 12.30 13.03 9.55
C ARG A 99 11.75 14.41 9.90
N GLN A 100 10.77 14.91 9.14
CA GLN A 100 10.06 16.11 9.55
C GLN A 100 9.48 15.83 10.94
N ARG A 101 10.01 16.52 11.95
CA ARG A 101 9.48 16.41 13.30
C ARG A 101 8.14 17.13 13.30
N LEU A 102 7.08 16.39 13.59
CA LEU A 102 5.75 16.96 13.72
C LEU A 102 5.69 17.72 15.05
N GLU A 103 5.65 19.06 14.99
CA GLU A 103 5.65 19.93 16.18
C GLU A 103 4.37 20.78 16.26
N SER A 104 3.59 20.86 15.18
CA SER A 104 2.40 21.69 15.08
C SER A 104 1.26 21.02 14.30
N MET A 105 0.05 21.58 14.43
CA MET A 105 -1.11 21.19 13.61
C MET A 105 -0.85 21.40 12.11
N GLY A 106 -0.06 22.41 11.75
CA GLY A 106 0.34 22.65 10.37
C GLY A 106 1.23 21.53 9.82
N ASP A 107 2.16 21.04 10.63
CA ASP A 107 3.02 19.90 10.24
C ASP A 107 2.20 18.62 10.08
N ALA A 108 1.26 18.36 11.00
CA ALA A 108 0.36 17.21 10.88
C ALA A 108 -0.52 17.29 9.63
N ALA A 109 -1.05 18.47 9.30
CA ALA A 109 -1.83 18.67 8.08
C ALA A 109 -0.99 18.47 6.82
N ALA A 110 0.26 18.96 6.81
CA ALA A 110 1.18 18.76 5.68
C ALA A 110 1.60 17.29 5.53
N ALA A 111 1.84 16.59 6.64
CA ALA A 111 2.10 15.16 6.64
C ALA A 111 0.90 14.37 6.13
N LEU A 112 -0.32 14.67 6.60
CA LEU A 112 -1.53 14.04 6.08
C LEU A 112 -1.77 14.33 4.59
N GLN A 113 -1.46 15.53 4.13
CA GLN A 113 -1.49 15.85 2.70
C GLN A 113 -0.48 15.01 1.93
N THR A 114 0.73 14.82 2.47
CA THR A 114 1.75 13.93 1.90
C THR A 114 1.28 12.49 1.86
N ALA A 115 0.57 12.03 2.90
CA ALA A 115 -0.04 10.69 2.95
C ALA A 115 -1.06 10.50 1.83
N ILE A 116 -1.95 11.48 1.64
CA ILE A 116 -2.96 11.47 0.56
C ILE A 116 -2.27 11.42 -0.80
N ASP A 117 -1.23 12.24 -1.01
CA ASP A 117 -0.47 12.26 -2.27
C ASP A 117 0.25 10.92 -2.50
N LEU A 118 0.75 10.27 -1.43
CA LEU A 118 1.39 8.96 -1.48
C LEU A 118 0.40 7.88 -1.91
N GLU A 119 -0.73 7.69 -1.20
CA GLU A 119 -1.75 6.70 -1.57
C GLU A 119 -2.31 6.96 -2.98
N PHE A 120 -2.45 8.24 -3.36
CA PHE A 120 -2.92 8.56 -4.69
C PHE A 120 -1.88 8.28 -5.79
N SER A 121 -0.59 8.29 -5.47
CA SER A 121 0.50 7.98 -6.41
C SER A 121 0.67 6.48 -6.70
N THR A 122 0.15 5.59 -5.84
CA THR A 122 0.20 4.14 -6.08
C THR A 122 -0.92 3.70 -7.04
N ILE A 123 -2.10 4.31 -6.93
CA ILE A 123 -3.32 3.92 -7.64
C ILE A 123 -3.14 3.90 -9.18
N PRO A 124 -2.68 4.98 -9.86
CA PRO A 124 -2.47 4.94 -11.31
C PRO A 124 -1.42 3.91 -11.75
N ALA A 125 -0.33 3.73 -10.99
CA ALA A 125 0.71 2.76 -11.31
C ALA A 125 0.17 1.31 -11.29
N TYR A 126 -0.61 0.98 -10.26
CA TYR A 126 -1.24 -0.34 -10.13
C TYR A 126 -2.37 -0.55 -11.14
N LEU A 127 -3.15 0.50 -11.43
CA LEU A 127 -4.16 0.47 -12.49
C LEU A 127 -3.56 0.26 -13.87
N TYR A 128 -2.46 0.94 -14.20
CA TYR A 128 -1.76 0.79 -15.48
C TYR A 128 -1.32 -0.66 -15.68
N THR A 129 -0.65 -1.20 -14.67
CA THR A 129 -0.21 -2.59 -14.61
C THR A 129 -1.39 -3.53 -14.84
N LYS A 130 -2.47 -3.37 -14.07
CA LYS A 130 -3.66 -4.20 -14.18
C LYS A 130 -4.36 -4.09 -15.54
N PHE A 131 -4.53 -2.88 -16.08
CA PHE A 131 -5.24 -2.67 -17.34
C PHE A 131 -4.51 -3.30 -18.52
N SER A 132 -3.18 -3.37 -18.46
CA SER A 132 -2.38 -4.00 -19.52
C SER A 132 -2.53 -5.54 -19.60
N ILE A 133 -3.15 -6.18 -18.62
CA ILE A 133 -3.41 -7.63 -18.66
C ILE A 133 -4.52 -7.93 -19.69
N LYS A 134 -4.32 -8.93 -20.57
CA LYS A 134 -5.33 -9.32 -21.56
C LYS A 134 -6.58 -9.88 -20.88
N PRO A 135 -7.80 -9.52 -21.33
CA PRO A 135 -9.04 -10.05 -20.76
C PRO A 135 -9.09 -11.59 -20.75
N GLY A 136 -9.57 -12.17 -19.65
CA GLY A 136 -9.70 -13.62 -19.49
C GLY A 136 -8.41 -14.36 -19.13
N SER A 137 -7.29 -13.66 -18.98
CA SER A 137 -6.01 -14.22 -18.54
C SER A 137 -5.66 -13.80 -17.10
N ASN A 138 -4.65 -14.45 -16.49
CA ASN A 138 -4.05 -14.04 -15.21
C ASN A 138 -5.06 -13.73 -14.08
N ARG A 139 -6.17 -14.47 -14.01
CA ARG A 139 -7.31 -14.15 -13.12
C ARG A 139 -6.88 -13.85 -11.69
N GLN A 140 -6.00 -14.66 -11.12
CA GLN A 140 -5.53 -14.49 -9.74
C GLN A 140 -4.72 -13.20 -9.54
N ALA A 141 -3.90 -12.81 -10.52
CA ALA A 141 -3.18 -11.55 -10.47
C ALA A 141 -4.13 -10.36 -10.66
N VAL A 142 -5.10 -10.47 -11.57
CA VAL A 142 -6.16 -9.44 -11.75
C VAL A 142 -6.97 -9.25 -10.48
N ASP A 143 -7.38 -10.32 -9.82
CA ASP A 143 -8.13 -10.27 -8.56
C ASP A 143 -7.29 -9.62 -7.45
N SER A 144 -6.01 -9.98 -7.34
CA SER A 144 -5.09 -9.40 -6.35
C SER A 144 -4.86 -7.91 -6.58
N LEU A 145 -4.51 -7.50 -7.80
CA LEU A 145 -4.33 -6.09 -8.18
C LEU A 145 -5.64 -5.29 -8.02
N SER A 146 -6.79 -5.89 -8.30
CA SER A 146 -8.09 -5.26 -8.10
C SER A 146 -8.36 -4.97 -6.63
N SER A 147 -8.01 -5.90 -5.75
CA SER A 147 -8.16 -5.73 -4.30
C SER A 147 -7.23 -4.66 -3.77
N ILE A 148 -5.94 -4.70 -4.15
CA ILE A 148 -4.93 -3.71 -3.75
C ILE A 148 -5.38 -2.31 -4.14
N VAL A 149 -5.72 -2.08 -5.41
CA VAL A 149 -6.21 -0.77 -5.89
C VAL A 149 -7.43 -0.27 -5.11
N GLY A 150 -8.34 -1.17 -4.72
CA GLY A 150 -9.50 -0.81 -3.91
C GLY A 150 -9.12 -0.42 -2.47
N GLN A 151 -8.12 -1.07 -1.90
CA GLN A 151 -7.56 -0.75 -0.59
C GLN A 151 -6.83 0.60 -0.63
N GLU A 152 -5.97 0.86 -1.62
CA GLU A 152 -5.31 2.16 -1.82
C GLU A 152 -6.30 3.34 -1.93
N MET A 153 -7.42 3.13 -2.64
CA MET A 153 -8.50 4.14 -2.72
C MET A 153 -9.16 4.39 -1.36
N THR A 154 -9.32 3.33 -0.57
CA THR A 154 -9.85 3.40 0.80
C THR A 154 -8.86 4.14 1.70
N HIS A 155 -7.57 3.84 1.60
CA HIS A 155 -6.50 4.49 2.36
C HIS A 155 -6.46 5.99 2.08
N MET A 156 -6.48 6.39 0.81
CA MET A 156 -6.55 7.80 0.40
C MET A 156 -7.78 8.49 1.02
N CYS A 157 -8.95 7.85 1.00
CA CYS A 157 -10.16 8.41 1.59
C CYS A 157 -10.07 8.53 3.13
N LEU A 158 -9.49 7.53 3.81
CA LEU A 158 -9.26 7.57 5.24
C LEU A 158 -8.27 8.68 5.62
N ALA A 159 -7.17 8.84 4.88
CA ALA A 159 -6.23 9.94 5.09
C ALA A 159 -6.91 11.32 4.87
N CYS A 160 -7.76 11.44 3.84
CA CYS A 160 -8.60 12.62 3.63
C CYS A 160 -9.54 12.89 4.82
N ASN A 161 -10.16 11.86 5.37
CA ASN A 161 -11.04 11.96 6.54
C ASN A 161 -10.26 12.46 7.78
N ILE A 162 -9.05 11.96 8.03
CA ILE A 162 -8.22 12.43 9.15
C ILE A 162 -7.87 13.91 8.95
N LEU A 163 -7.41 14.30 7.76
CA LEU A 163 -7.06 15.69 7.45
C LEU A 163 -8.25 16.62 7.65
N ASN A 164 -9.42 16.21 7.16
CA ASN A 164 -10.65 16.96 7.36
C ASN A 164 -11.04 17.07 8.84
N ALA A 165 -10.85 16.00 9.62
CA ALA A 165 -11.18 15.94 11.04
C ALA A 165 -10.28 16.82 11.90
N ILE A 166 -9.04 17.09 11.50
CA ILE A 166 -8.17 18.07 12.19
C ILE A 166 -8.31 19.51 11.65
N GLY A 167 -9.31 19.75 10.80
CA GLY A 167 -9.66 21.07 10.27
C GLY A 167 -8.99 21.46 8.94
N GLY A 168 -8.09 20.61 8.40
CA GLY A 168 -7.49 20.81 7.09
C GLY A 168 -8.44 20.49 5.93
N THR A 169 -8.07 20.80 4.70
CA THR A 169 -8.88 20.45 3.52
C THR A 169 -8.00 19.69 2.52
N PRO A 170 -8.33 18.43 2.19
CA PRO A 170 -7.57 17.64 1.22
C PRO A 170 -7.47 18.30 -0.14
N LYS A 171 -6.28 18.20 -0.73
CA LYS A 171 -6.03 18.56 -2.12
C LYS A 171 -5.56 17.33 -2.88
N LEU A 172 -6.26 16.96 -3.96
CA LEU A 172 -5.80 15.90 -4.85
C LEU A 172 -4.95 16.53 -5.94
N SER A 173 -3.65 16.24 -5.88
CA SER A 173 -2.69 16.64 -6.91
C SER A 173 -2.44 15.45 -7.83
N SER A 174 -2.49 15.67 -9.15
CA SER A 174 -2.14 14.60 -10.09
C SER A 174 -0.69 14.17 -9.89
N PRO A 175 -0.42 12.87 -9.65
CA PRO A 175 0.93 12.33 -9.67
C PRO A 175 1.55 12.46 -11.07
N VAL A 176 2.87 12.41 -11.13
CA VAL A 176 3.66 12.45 -12.37
C VAL A 176 4.47 11.17 -12.47
N TYR A 177 4.48 10.56 -13.66
CA TYR A 177 5.22 9.33 -13.94
C TYR A 177 6.12 9.50 -15.16
N PRO A 178 7.39 9.06 -15.10
CA PRO A 178 8.06 8.59 -13.89
C PRO A 178 8.28 9.75 -12.90
N GLY A 179 8.15 9.47 -11.60
CA GLY A 179 8.30 10.50 -10.57
C GLY A 179 8.55 9.93 -9.18
N PRO A 180 9.14 10.73 -8.27
CA PRO A 180 9.41 10.27 -6.91
C PRO A 180 8.11 10.07 -6.12
N LEU A 181 8.07 9.03 -5.29
CA LEU A 181 7.01 8.90 -4.30
C LEU A 181 7.05 10.07 -3.30
N PRO A 182 5.88 10.60 -2.90
CA PRO A 182 5.78 11.61 -1.85
C PRO A 182 6.36 11.14 -0.51
N GLY A 183 6.75 12.09 0.35
CA GLY A 183 7.20 11.78 1.71
C GLY A 183 8.63 11.27 1.84
N GLY A 184 9.39 11.20 0.75
CA GLY A 184 10.78 10.74 0.77
C GLY A 184 10.93 9.24 0.98
N ILE A 185 9.87 8.47 0.67
CA ILE A 185 9.90 7.00 0.63
C ILE A 185 10.98 6.56 -0.36
N GLY A 186 11.86 5.66 0.06
CA GLY A 186 12.98 5.20 -0.74
C GLY A 186 14.12 4.59 0.07
N ARG A 187 15.23 4.29 -0.61
CA ARG A 187 16.39 3.59 -0.06
C ARG A 187 17.64 4.47 -0.12
N ASP A 188 18.48 4.38 0.91
CA ASP A 188 19.80 5.03 0.96
C ASP A 188 19.75 6.56 0.71
N GLY A 189 18.65 7.20 1.14
CA GLY A 189 18.43 8.64 0.98
C GLY A 189 18.01 9.08 -0.43
N ALA A 190 17.75 8.16 -1.35
CA ALA A 190 17.17 8.44 -2.66
C ALA A 190 15.67 8.06 -2.69
N PRO A 191 14.79 8.93 -3.21
CA PRO A 191 13.37 8.61 -3.31
C PRO A 191 13.13 7.48 -4.32
N LEU A 192 12.19 6.60 -4.01
CA LEU A 192 11.71 5.57 -4.92
C LEU A 192 10.96 6.24 -6.08
N ILE A 193 11.31 5.89 -7.31
CA ILE A 193 10.65 6.42 -8.51
C ILE A 193 9.54 5.45 -8.92
N ALA A 194 8.31 5.93 -8.94
CA ALA A 194 7.17 5.19 -9.46
C ALA A 194 7.05 5.38 -10.97
N HIS A 195 6.85 4.26 -11.68
CA HIS A 195 6.63 4.20 -13.12
C HIS A 195 5.25 3.63 -13.45
N LEU A 196 4.73 3.97 -14.64
CA LEU A 196 3.60 3.29 -15.27
C LEU A 196 4.14 2.11 -16.10
N LEU A 197 4.14 0.92 -15.50
CA LEU A 197 4.67 -0.30 -16.10
C LEU A 197 3.55 -1.26 -16.53
N PRO A 198 3.57 -1.79 -17.76
CA PRO A 198 2.70 -2.91 -18.12
C PRO A 198 2.95 -4.11 -17.20
N PHE A 199 2.01 -5.06 -17.15
CA PHE A 199 2.09 -6.26 -16.34
C PHE A 199 3.33 -7.07 -16.70
N SER A 200 4.29 -7.06 -15.78
CA SER A 200 5.59 -7.69 -15.94
C SER A 200 6.20 -7.98 -14.56
N PRO A 201 7.28 -8.77 -14.49
CA PRO A 201 8.03 -8.95 -13.25
C PRO A 201 8.53 -7.62 -12.66
N GLU A 202 8.92 -6.66 -13.51
CA GLU A 202 9.37 -5.33 -13.08
C GLU A 202 8.23 -4.55 -12.41
N ALA A 203 7.00 -4.61 -12.95
CA ALA A 203 5.84 -3.97 -12.35
C ALA A 203 5.48 -4.56 -10.97
N MET A 204 5.57 -5.90 -10.82
CA MET A 204 5.35 -6.53 -9.52
C MET A 204 6.46 -6.21 -8.53
N LYS A 205 7.71 -6.15 -8.99
CA LYS A 205 8.85 -5.75 -8.18
C LYS A 205 8.72 -4.30 -7.71
N GLN A 206 8.28 -3.38 -8.57
CA GLN A 206 7.94 -2.02 -8.17
C GLN A 206 6.86 -2.02 -7.08
N GLY A 207 5.79 -2.80 -7.23
CA GLY A 207 4.79 -2.97 -6.17
C GLY A 207 5.38 -3.44 -4.85
N MET A 208 6.23 -4.47 -4.87
CA MET A 208 6.95 -4.93 -3.67
C MET A 208 7.89 -3.88 -3.07
N ASP A 209 8.54 -3.06 -3.89
CA ASP A 209 9.45 -2.00 -3.43
C ASP A 209 8.68 -0.83 -2.80
N ILE A 210 7.49 -0.52 -3.30
CA ILE A 210 6.59 0.51 -2.75
C ILE A 210 6.05 0.05 -1.39
N GLU A 211 5.59 -1.20 -1.30
CA GLU A 211 4.93 -1.78 -0.11
C GLU A 211 5.92 -2.43 0.86
N GLU A 212 7.23 -2.18 0.72
CA GLU A 212 8.24 -2.85 1.53
C GLU A 212 8.07 -2.51 3.02
N PRO A 213 7.86 -3.52 3.89
CA PRO A 213 7.75 -3.29 5.33
C PRO A 213 9.09 -2.89 5.94
N GLU A 214 9.04 -2.21 7.11
CA GLU A 214 10.25 -1.86 7.89
C GLU A 214 11.14 -3.08 8.15
N GLU A 215 10.51 -4.20 8.51
CA GLU A 215 11.15 -5.49 8.75
C GLU A 215 10.46 -6.57 7.92
N PRO A 216 10.91 -6.83 6.68
CA PRO A 216 10.31 -7.88 5.86
C PRO A 216 10.54 -9.25 6.47
N ILE A 217 9.51 -10.10 6.49
CA ILE A 217 9.65 -11.50 6.89
C ILE A 217 10.21 -12.25 5.68
N PRO A 218 11.48 -12.69 5.71
CA PRO A 218 12.07 -13.32 4.54
C PRO A 218 11.52 -14.75 4.44
N PHE A 219 10.68 -14.99 3.44
CA PHE A 219 10.31 -16.34 3.02
C PHE A 219 11.29 -16.79 1.93
N PRO A 220 12.29 -17.64 2.26
CA PRO A 220 13.27 -18.06 1.27
C PRO A 220 12.55 -18.81 0.14
N VAL A 221 12.68 -18.30 -1.09
CA VAL A 221 12.39 -19.09 -2.28
C VAL A 221 13.58 -20.04 -2.44
N GLU A 222 13.37 -21.36 -2.52
CA GLU A 222 14.43 -22.39 -2.55
C GLU A 222 15.54 -22.18 -3.62
N ARG A 223 15.38 -21.19 -4.52
CA ARG A 223 16.31 -20.85 -5.59
C ARG A 223 16.92 -19.43 -5.52
N LEU A 224 16.49 -18.57 -4.61
CA LEU A 224 16.96 -17.18 -4.49
C LEU A 224 17.23 -16.87 -3.02
N MET A 225 18.51 -16.88 -2.64
CA MET A 225 18.96 -16.40 -1.34
C MET A 225 19.66 -15.05 -1.51
N MET A 226 19.31 -14.13 -0.62
CA MET A 226 20.00 -12.90 -0.21
C MET A 226 19.45 -11.56 -0.75
N ALA A 227 19.10 -10.69 0.20
CA ALA A 227 19.30 -9.24 0.12
C ALA A 227 19.66 -8.71 1.52
N GLU A 228 20.64 -7.81 1.59
CA GLU A 228 21.05 -7.08 2.79
C GLU A 228 20.04 -5.95 3.11
N ALA A 229 19.84 -5.68 4.39
CA ALA A 229 18.96 -4.60 4.85
C ALA A 229 19.62 -3.24 4.61
N ALA A 230 19.08 -2.45 3.67
CA ALA A 230 19.44 -1.06 3.44
C ALA A 230 18.72 -0.13 4.43
N LEU A 231 19.16 1.12 4.55
CA LEU A 231 18.44 2.15 5.30
C LEU A 231 17.26 2.65 4.44
N THR A 232 16.06 2.13 4.72
CA THR A 232 14.83 2.45 4.00
C THR A 232 13.93 3.31 4.89
N VAL A 233 13.24 4.31 4.30
CA VAL A 233 12.09 4.97 4.96
C VAL A 233 10.83 4.32 4.39
N THR A 234 10.05 3.68 5.25
CA THR A 234 8.85 2.91 4.87
C THR A 234 7.54 3.67 5.11
N ILE A 235 6.46 3.19 4.51
CA ILE A 235 5.11 3.76 4.67
C ILE A 235 4.67 3.66 6.14
N GLY A 236 4.95 2.54 6.79
CA GLY A 236 4.66 2.26 8.20
C GLY A 236 5.39 3.21 9.14
N GLU A 237 6.67 3.52 8.90
CA GLU A 237 7.42 4.49 9.70
C GLU A 237 6.89 5.92 9.57
N PHE A 238 6.42 6.28 8.38
CA PHE A 238 5.78 7.55 8.11
C PHE A 238 4.47 7.68 8.90
N TYR A 239 3.59 6.68 8.82
CA TYR A 239 2.34 6.65 9.55
C TYR A 239 2.52 6.55 11.08
N ALA A 240 3.55 5.84 11.55
CA ALA A 240 3.85 5.75 12.98
C ALA A 240 4.21 7.12 13.59
N ALA A 241 4.94 7.96 12.86
CA ALA A 241 5.26 9.31 13.31
C ALA A 241 4.01 10.19 13.39
N LEU A 242 3.11 10.06 12.41
CA LEU A 242 1.83 10.77 12.38
C LEU A 242 0.91 10.35 13.53
N ASP A 243 0.72 9.05 13.73
CA ASP A 243 -0.12 8.51 14.80
C ASP A 243 0.35 8.97 16.19
N ALA A 244 1.67 8.93 16.43
CA ALA A 244 2.26 9.39 17.68
C ALA A 244 2.02 10.88 17.96
N PHE A 245 1.98 11.72 16.91
CA PHE A 245 1.62 13.12 17.05
C PHE A 245 0.12 13.31 17.33
N LEU A 246 -0.73 12.64 16.55
CA LEU A 246 -2.20 12.73 16.69
C LEU A 246 -2.67 12.29 18.07
N ALA A 247 -1.99 11.32 18.70
CA ALA A 247 -2.26 10.85 20.06
C ALA A 247 -2.13 11.93 21.13
N GLN A 248 -1.35 12.98 20.87
CA GLN A 248 -1.09 14.07 21.80
C GLN A 248 -2.12 15.20 21.67
N LEU A 249 -2.97 15.17 20.64
CA LEU A 249 -3.93 16.23 20.39
C LEU A 249 -5.11 16.16 21.38
N PRO A 250 -5.49 17.28 22.02
CA PRO A 250 -6.69 17.29 22.85
C PRO A 250 -7.94 17.18 21.97
N ASN A 251 -9.05 16.69 22.55
CA ASN A 251 -10.33 16.52 21.86
C ASN A 251 -10.83 17.79 21.15
N THR A 252 -10.44 18.98 21.61
CA THR A 252 -10.79 20.26 20.99
C THR A 252 -10.15 20.52 19.63
N GLN A 253 -9.12 19.75 19.24
CA GLN A 253 -8.50 19.85 17.91
C GLN A 253 -9.22 19.03 16.84
N TRP A 254 -10.17 18.19 17.24
CA TRP A 254 -10.98 17.40 16.32
C TRP A 254 -12.27 18.15 15.98
N ALA A 255 -12.61 18.17 14.70
CA ALA A 255 -13.81 18.76 14.12
C ALA A 255 -14.73 17.63 13.60
N PRO A 256 -15.59 17.05 14.45
CA PRO A 256 -16.43 15.92 14.09
C PRO A 256 -17.31 16.19 12.88
N ASN A 257 -17.49 15.16 12.05
CA ASN A 257 -18.33 15.15 10.85
C ASN A 257 -17.92 16.13 9.74
N ARG A 258 -16.79 16.84 9.88
CA ARG A 258 -16.33 17.77 8.86
C ARG A 258 -15.92 16.99 7.60
N ASN A 259 -16.66 17.17 6.51
CA ASN A 259 -16.35 16.63 5.17
C ASN A 259 -16.00 15.12 5.14
N GLN A 260 -16.63 14.33 5.99
CA GLN A 260 -16.32 12.91 6.12
C GLN A 260 -16.92 12.08 4.99
N ILE A 261 -16.10 11.23 4.40
CA ILE A 261 -16.53 10.13 3.54
C ILE A 261 -16.85 8.92 4.43
N ASP A 262 -18.01 8.30 4.25
CA ASP A 262 -18.37 7.06 4.92
C ASP A 262 -18.68 5.97 3.89
N ASP A 263 -19.14 4.82 4.39
CA ASP A 263 -19.40 3.63 3.60
C ASP A 263 -20.82 3.53 3.03
N ALA A 264 -21.66 4.56 3.19
CA ALA A 264 -23.08 4.47 2.82
C ALA A 264 -23.31 4.34 1.30
N GLN A 265 -22.36 4.81 0.49
CA GLN A 265 -22.41 4.70 -0.97
C GLN A 265 -21.53 3.57 -1.49
N PHE A 266 -20.31 3.45 -0.96
CA PHE A 266 -19.25 2.59 -1.50
C PHE A 266 -18.37 2.07 -0.35
N PHE A 267 -17.66 0.97 -0.57
CA PHE A 267 -16.72 0.39 0.42
C PHE A 267 -17.37 0.09 1.79
N ALA A 268 -18.60 -0.46 1.76
CA ALA A 268 -19.34 -0.96 2.92
C ALA A 268 -18.42 -1.69 3.93
N GLY A 269 -18.34 -1.16 5.16
CA GLY A 269 -17.53 -1.69 6.25
C GLY A 269 -16.05 -1.28 6.27
N GLN A 270 -15.53 -0.67 5.21
CA GLN A 270 -14.12 -0.27 5.09
C GLN A 270 -13.92 1.24 5.34
N LEU A 271 -14.89 2.07 4.94
CA LEU A 271 -14.87 3.51 5.20
C LEU A 271 -15.68 3.86 6.44
N PHE A 272 -15.21 4.85 7.21
CA PHE A 272 -15.92 5.35 8.37
C PHE A 272 -15.53 6.81 8.66
N PRO A 273 -16.44 7.59 9.26
CA PRO A 273 -16.12 8.94 9.67
C PRO A 273 -15.13 8.94 10.83
N ILE A 274 -14.20 9.88 10.80
CA ILE A 274 -13.16 10.09 11.81
C ILE A 274 -13.55 11.33 12.60
N ASN A 275 -13.85 11.12 13.89
CA ASN A 275 -14.33 12.18 14.78
C ASN A 275 -13.43 12.38 15.99
N SER A 276 -12.43 11.50 16.17
CA SER A 276 -11.56 11.45 17.33
C SER A 276 -10.22 10.82 16.98
N TYR A 277 -9.26 10.93 17.90
CA TYR A 277 -7.99 10.20 17.80
C TYR A 277 -8.20 8.68 17.70
N ALA A 278 -9.17 8.11 18.43
CA ALA A 278 -9.42 6.66 18.38
C ALA A 278 -9.82 6.21 16.97
N ASP A 279 -10.63 7.00 16.27
CA ASP A 279 -11.00 6.71 14.88
C ASP A 279 -9.81 6.87 13.93
N ALA A 280 -8.99 7.92 14.12
CA ALA A 280 -7.80 8.18 13.31
C ALA A 280 -6.74 7.09 13.48
N HIS A 281 -6.47 6.67 14.73
CA HIS A 281 -5.57 5.57 15.04
C HIS A 281 -6.04 4.27 14.40
N ARG A 282 -7.36 3.99 14.45
CA ARG A 282 -7.93 2.83 13.75
C ARG A 282 -7.70 2.91 12.24
N ALA A 283 -7.93 4.08 11.64
CA ALA A 283 -7.72 4.28 10.21
C ALA A 283 -6.26 4.06 9.81
N ILE A 284 -5.31 4.67 10.53
CA ILE A 284 -3.87 4.49 10.31
C ILE A 284 -3.47 3.02 10.48
N SER A 285 -4.00 2.35 11.50
CA SER A 285 -3.72 0.93 11.74
C SER A 285 -4.19 0.05 10.58
N ILE A 286 -5.34 0.35 9.97
CA ILE A 286 -5.84 -0.36 8.78
C ILE A 286 -4.89 -0.13 7.60
N ILE A 287 -4.55 1.13 7.31
CA ILE A 287 -3.67 1.50 6.18
C ILE A 287 -2.34 0.73 6.25
N VAL A 288 -1.65 0.85 7.38
CA VAL A 288 -0.35 0.18 7.59
C VAL A 288 -0.48 -1.34 7.51
N SER A 289 -1.54 -1.90 8.14
CA SER A 289 -1.73 -3.35 8.17
C SER A 289 -2.04 -3.95 6.80
N GLU A 290 -2.81 -3.27 5.96
CA GLU A 290 -3.17 -3.79 4.64
C GLU A 290 -2.00 -3.70 3.66
N GLY A 291 -1.19 -2.64 3.72
CA GLY A 291 0.03 -2.49 2.91
C GLY A 291 1.14 -3.47 3.32
N GLU A 292 1.63 -3.32 4.55
CA GLU A 292 2.86 -3.99 5.02
C GLU A 292 2.60 -5.33 5.74
N GLY A 293 1.36 -5.56 6.21
CA GLY A 293 1.05 -6.66 7.12
C GLY A 293 1.40 -6.32 8.56
N THR A 294 1.75 -7.31 9.37
CA THR A 294 2.20 -7.09 10.75
C THR A 294 3.62 -7.60 10.95
N LYS A 295 4.33 -7.05 11.96
CA LYS A 295 5.71 -7.47 12.30
C LYS A 295 5.87 -8.99 12.56
N ALA A 296 4.77 -9.68 12.89
CA ALA A 296 4.78 -11.10 13.21
C ALA A 296 4.11 -11.98 12.14
N ASN A 297 3.37 -11.39 11.20
CA ASN A 297 2.52 -12.15 10.29
C ASN A 297 2.42 -11.44 8.93
N PRO A 298 2.62 -12.14 7.80
CA PRO A 298 2.38 -11.60 6.46
C PRO A 298 0.91 -11.26 6.15
N LEU A 299 0.03 -11.48 7.10
CA LEU A 299 -1.38 -11.15 7.00
C LEU A 299 -1.70 -9.82 7.68
N ASP A 300 -2.75 -9.17 7.19
CA ASP A 300 -3.38 -8.00 7.78
C ASP A 300 -4.33 -8.37 8.94
N PHE A 301 -4.97 -7.37 9.55
CA PHE A 301 -5.92 -7.57 10.66
C PHE A 301 -7.21 -8.30 10.28
N GLU A 302 -7.56 -8.36 8.99
CA GLU A 302 -8.67 -9.19 8.48
C GLU A 302 -8.21 -10.62 8.14
N ASN A 303 -6.94 -10.95 8.42
CA ASN A 303 -6.32 -12.23 8.12
C ASN A 303 -6.23 -12.51 6.61
N GLU A 304 -6.11 -11.44 5.81
CA GLU A 304 -5.82 -11.46 4.39
C GLU A 304 -4.33 -11.17 4.14
N VAL A 305 -3.78 -11.61 3.01
CA VAL A 305 -2.36 -11.37 2.67
C VAL A 305 -2.16 -9.88 2.36
N SER A 306 -1.16 -9.24 2.98
CA SER A 306 -0.87 -7.82 2.75
C SER A 306 -0.36 -7.55 1.34
N HIS A 307 -0.32 -6.27 0.94
CA HIS A 307 0.02 -5.88 -0.43
C HIS A 307 1.41 -6.34 -0.84
N TYR A 308 2.42 -6.14 0.01
CA TYR A 308 3.78 -6.62 -0.24
C TYR A 308 3.82 -8.10 -0.65
N TYR A 309 3.15 -8.96 0.12
CA TYR A 309 3.15 -10.38 -0.14
C TYR A 309 2.22 -10.77 -1.29
N ARG A 310 1.13 -10.04 -1.56
CA ARG A 310 0.29 -10.25 -2.76
C ARG A 310 1.04 -9.91 -4.05
N PHE A 311 1.82 -8.82 -4.08
CA PHE A 311 2.74 -8.57 -5.18
C PHE A 311 3.79 -9.67 -5.29
N GLY A 312 4.33 -10.13 -4.16
CA GLY A 312 5.24 -11.28 -4.08
C GLY A 312 4.65 -12.57 -4.65
N GLU A 313 3.38 -12.88 -4.38
CA GLU A 313 2.69 -14.07 -4.92
C GLU A 313 2.71 -14.06 -6.44
N VAL A 314 2.45 -12.91 -7.06
CA VAL A 314 2.46 -12.76 -8.51
C VAL A 314 3.90 -12.77 -9.04
N PHE A 315 4.81 -12.03 -8.41
CA PHE A 315 6.21 -11.92 -8.82
C PHE A 315 6.92 -13.29 -8.82
N TYR A 316 6.75 -14.07 -7.76
CA TYR A 316 7.36 -15.39 -7.63
C TYR A 316 6.56 -16.50 -8.33
N ASP A 317 5.38 -16.20 -8.86
CA ASP A 317 4.38 -17.17 -9.33
C ASP A 317 4.14 -18.28 -8.29
N LYS A 318 3.85 -17.88 -7.05
CA LYS A 318 3.66 -18.78 -5.90
C LYS A 318 2.54 -18.26 -5.00
N VAL A 319 1.94 -19.17 -4.25
CA VAL A 319 0.92 -18.82 -3.25
C VAL A 319 1.54 -18.87 -1.86
N LEU A 320 1.37 -17.82 -1.06
CA LEU A 320 1.82 -17.82 0.32
C LEU A 320 0.94 -18.78 1.13
N THR A 321 1.56 -19.79 1.73
CA THR A 321 0.83 -20.91 2.36
C THR A 321 1.29 -21.08 3.79
N LYS A 322 0.34 -21.33 4.69
CA LYS A 322 0.64 -21.65 6.09
C LYS A 322 1.50 -22.91 6.18
N ALA A 323 2.54 -22.86 7.00
CA ALA A 323 3.52 -23.93 7.15
C ALA A 323 3.88 -24.15 8.62
N ASP A 324 4.19 -25.39 8.98
CA ASP A 324 4.70 -25.76 10.29
C ASP A 324 6.20 -25.48 10.37
N ASN A 325 6.56 -24.19 10.39
CA ASN A 325 7.92 -23.70 10.52
C ASN A 325 7.95 -22.47 11.45
N ARG A 326 9.15 -21.99 11.81
CA ARG A 326 9.28 -20.86 12.76
C ARG A 326 8.60 -19.56 12.30
N LEU A 327 8.40 -19.40 10.98
CA LEU A 327 7.83 -18.22 10.35
C LEU A 327 6.30 -18.36 10.17
N GLY A 328 5.73 -19.55 10.40
CA GLY A 328 4.32 -19.87 10.22
C GLY A 328 3.82 -19.94 8.76
N TYR A 329 4.62 -19.48 7.79
CA TYR A 329 4.29 -19.44 6.37
C TYR A 329 5.50 -19.80 5.49
N THR A 330 5.23 -20.13 4.24
CA THR A 330 6.22 -20.34 3.18
C THR A 330 5.60 -20.03 1.82
N TRP A 331 6.43 -19.74 0.83
CA TRP A 331 5.99 -19.83 -0.56
C TRP A 331 5.65 -21.27 -0.89
N GLY A 332 4.38 -21.52 -1.19
CA GLY A 332 3.85 -22.85 -1.46
C GLY A 332 4.43 -23.46 -2.75
N PRO A 333 4.31 -24.79 -2.91
CA PRO A 333 4.78 -25.47 -4.11
C PRO A 333 3.87 -25.23 -5.33
N ALA A 334 2.61 -24.86 -5.10
CA ALA A 334 1.65 -24.59 -6.17
C ALA A 334 1.91 -23.21 -6.80
N PRO A 335 1.93 -23.11 -8.15
CA PRO A 335 2.04 -21.82 -8.81
C PRO A 335 0.74 -21.03 -8.68
N LEU A 336 0.85 -19.70 -8.75
CA LEU A 336 -0.32 -18.82 -8.86
C LEU A 336 -0.96 -18.94 -10.25
N GLY A 337 -0.16 -19.29 -11.26
CA GLY A 337 -0.57 -19.48 -12.66
C GLY A 337 -0.37 -18.23 -13.50
N VAL A 338 0.75 -17.52 -13.31
CA VAL A 338 1.06 -16.28 -14.02
C VAL A 338 1.57 -16.55 -15.45
N ASP A 339 0.90 -15.96 -16.43
CA ASP A 339 1.31 -15.91 -17.84
C ASP A 339 1.75 -14.48 -18.21
N TRP A 340 3.06 -14.26 -18.18
CA TRP A 340 3.68 -12.99 -18.56
C TRP A 340 3.51 -12.61 -20.03
N SER A 341 3.08 -13.54 -20.90
CA SER A 341 2.83 -13.27 -22.33
C SER A 341 1.41 -12.75 -22.60
N ALA A 342 0.49 -12.93 -21.65
CA ALA A 342 -0.89 -12.49 -21.74
C ALA A 342 -1.08 -11.01 -21.36
N VAL A 343 -0.24 -10.15 -21.95
CA VAL A 343 -0.20 -8.70 -21.72
C VAL A 343 -0.30 -7.96 -23.05
N TYR A 344 -0.94 -6.79 -23.06
CA TYR A 344 -0.88 -5.85 -24.18
C TYR A 344 0.54 -5.28 -24.30
N PRO A 345 1.10 -5.10 -25.51
CA PRO A 345 2.46 -4.57 -25.68
C PRO A 345 2.49 -3.04 -25.50
N ALA A 346 1.92 -2.55 -24.40
CA ALA A 346 1.85 -1.14 -24.09
C ALA A 346 3.23 -0.59 -23.80
N ILE A 347 3.46 0.67 -24.18
CA ILE A 347 4.68 1.39 -23.79
C ILE A 347 4.70 1.60 -22.27
N SER A 348 5.89 1.74 -21.68
CA SER A 348 6.01 2.23 -20.29
C SER A 348 5.95 3.76 -20.28
N ASP A 349 5.52 4.34 -19.15
CA ASP A 349 5.46 5.78 -18.91
C ASP A 349 4.92 6.60 -20.10
N PRO A 350 3.67 6.38 -20.56
CA PRO A 350 3.16 7.05 -21.75
C PRO A 350 3.22 8.58 -21.69
N GLY A 351 3.25 9.18 -20.49
CA GLY A 351 3.40 10.62 -20.34
C GLY A 351 4.74 11.19 -20.84
N THR A 352 5.74 10.33 -21.05
CA THR A 352 7.05 10.71 -21.63
C THR A 352 7.11 10.53 -23.15
N HIS A 353 6.12 9.86 -23.74
CA HIS A 353 6.07 9.57 -25.16
C HIS A 353 5.56 10.78 -25.97
N ASP A 354 6.25 11.11 -27.06
CA ASP A 354 5.81 12.17 -27.96
C ASP A 354 4.68 11.68 -28.89
N PHE A 355 3.44 11.91 -28.47
CA PHE A 355 2.27 11.59 -29.28
C PHE A 355 2.06 12.52 -30.49
N SER A 356 2.79 13.63 -30.65
CA SER A 356 2.52 14.58 -31.74
C SER A 356 2.73 13.96 -33.13
N ASN A 357 3.65 12.98 -33.22
CA ASN A 357 4.00 12.26 -34.43
C ASN A 357 3.24 10.92 -34.62
N GLU A 358 2.40 10.54 -33.65
CA GLU A 358 1.64 9.29 -33.69
C GLU A 358 0.41 9.37 -34.60
N PRO A 359 -0.19 8.25 -35.05
CA PRO A 359 -1.42 8.26 -35.83
C PRO A 359 -2.54 9.08 -35.16
N PRO A 360 -3.42 9.75 -35.92
CA PRO A 360 -4.51 10.55 -35.35
C PRO A 360 -5.38 9.79 -34.35
N THR A 361 -5.56 8.48 -34.55
CA THR A 361 -6.26 7.59 -33.63
C THR A 361 -5.55 7.47 -32.28
N ALA A 362 -4.23 7.21 -32.26
CA ALA A 362 -3.42 7.13 -31.05
C ALA A 362 -3.45 8.45 -30.26
N ARG A 363 -3.37 9.60 -30.95
CA ARG A 363 -3.49 10.92 -30.31
C ARG A 363 -4.87 11.14 -29.68
N ALA A 364 -5.93 10.74 -30.38
CA ALA A 364 -7.30 10.89 -29.90
C ALA A 364 -7.59 10.04 -28.66
N VAL A 365 -7.14 8.77 -28.64
CA VAL A 365 -7.33 7.90 -27.47
C VAL A 365 -6.50 8.36 -26.27
N GLN A 366 -5.32 8.92 -26.49
CA GLN A 366 -4.52 9.53 -25.43
C GLN A 366 -5.24 10.74 -24.81
N ALA A 367 -5.75 11.63 -25.66
CA ALA A 367 -6.54 12.79 -25.21
C ALA A 367 -7.78 12.36 -24.42
N ALA A 368 -8.48 11.31 -24.86
CA ALA A 368 -9.63 10.75 -24.15
C ALA A 368 -9.26 10.20 -22.76
N CYS A 369 -8.11 9.52 -22.63
CA CYS A 369 -7.61 9.06 -21.33
C CYS A 369 -7.32 10.24 -20.39
N ASN A 370 -6.63 11.27 -20.87
CA ASN A 370 -6.30 12.46 -20.08
C ASN A 370 -7.57 13.20 -19.64
N GLN A 371 -8.55 13.34 -20.53
CA GLN A 371 -9.84 13.96 -20.21
C GLN A 371 -10.60 13.16 -19.14
N ALA A 372 -10.72 11.84 -19.30
CA ALA A 372 -11.41 10.99 -18.32
C ALA A 372 -10.73 11.03 -16.95
N TYR A 373 -9.39 11.02 -16.92
CA TYR A 373 -8.63 11.15 -15.69
C TYR A 373 -8.77 12.53 -15.03
N THR A 374 -8.81 13.59 -15.83
CA THR A 374 -9.07 14.96 -15.35
C THR A 374 -10.43 15.04 -14.65
N THR A 375 -11.49 14.56 -15.30
CA THR A 375 -12.83 14.53 -14.72
C THR A 375 -12.86 13.70 -13.43
N LEU A 376 -12.15 12.57 -13.39
CA LEU A 376 -12.05 11.77 -12.18
C LEU A 376 -11.43 12.56 -11.01
N ILE A 377 -10.30 13.22 -11.22
CA ILE A 377 -9.64 14.04 -10.20
C ILE A 377 -10.56 15.18 -9.73
N GLU A 378 -11.21 15.87 -10.65
CA GLU A 378 -12.10 17.00 -10.31
C GLU A 378 -13.29 16.55 -9.45
N GLU A 379 -13.94 15.43 -9.78
CA GLU A 379 -15.06 14.90 -9.00
C GLU A 379 -14.60 14.35 -7.64
N LEU A 380 -13.44 13.66 -7.59
CA LEU A 380 -12.85 13.20 -6.33
C LEU A 380 -12.47 14.39 -5.43
N GLN A 381 -11.83 15.43 -5.97
CA GLN A 381 -11.45 16.64 -5.23
C GLN A 381 -12.66 17.28 -4.55
N ARG A 382 -13.79 17.38 -5.26
CA ARG A 382 -15.03 17.94 -4.70
C ARG A 382 -15.61 17.03 -3.63
N ALA A 383 -15.56 15.71 -3.84
CA ALA A 383 -16.04 14.73 -2.87
C ALA A 383 -15.27 14.83 -1.54
N VAL A 384 -13.94 14.78 -1.58
CA VAL A 384 -13.08 14.78 -0.39
C VAL A 384 -13.03 16.13 0.32
N SER A 385 -13.51 17.21 -0.31
CA SER A 385 -13.55 18.57 0.27
C SER A 385 -14.93 19.01 0.76
N GLY A 386 -15.94 18.13 0.74
CA GLY A 386 -17.23 18.35 1.39
C GLY A 386 -18.46 18.10 0.54
N GLU A 387 -18.34 17.93 -0.78
CA GLU A 387 -19.46 17.58 -1.65
C GLU A 387 -19.62 16.06 -1.78
N ARG A 388 -19.90 15.36 -0.69
CA ARG A 388 -19.90 13.88 -0.63
C ARG A 388 -20.68 13.17 -1.75
N ALA A 389 -21.77 13.75 -2.24
CA ALA A 389 -22.56 13.21 -3.35
C ALA A 389 -21.74 13.03 -4.66
N ARG A 390 -20.63 13.77 -4.81
CA ARG A 390 -19.71 13.71 -5.95
C ARG A 390 -18.94 12.40 -6.06
N LEU A 391 -18.91 11.57 -5.01
CA LEU A 391 -18.34 10.22 -5.11
C LEU A 391 -19.04 9.37 -6.18
N GLY A 392 -20.36 9.52 -6.34
CA GLY A 392 -21.09 8.83 -7.42
C GLY A 392 -20.65 9.30 -8.81
N ASN A 393 -20.35 10.59 -8.97
CA ASN A 393 -19.80 11.14 -10.21
C ASN A 393 -18.37 10.65 -10.46
N ALA A 394 -17.54 10.59 -9.42
CA ALA A 394 -16.20 10.03 -9.51
C ALA A 394 -16.24 8.56 -9.97
N VAL A 395 -17.17 7.74 -9.46
CA VAL A 395 -17.37 6.36 -9.94
C VAL A 395 -17.74 6.30 -11.42
N ARG A 396 -18.56 7.22 -11.90
CA ARG A 396 -18.86 7.29 -13.33
C ARG A 396 -17.59 7.63 -14.13
N ALA A 397 -16.83 8.62 -13.70
CA ALA A 397 -15.56 9.00 -14.34
C ALA A 397 -14.53 7.87 -14.31
N MET A 398 -14.54 7.03 -13.26
CA MET A 398 -13.77 5.80 -13.16
C MET A 398 -14.11 4.78 -14.27
N PHE A 399 -15.41 4.55 -14.54
CA PHE A 399 -15.82 3.73 -15.69
C PHE A 399 -15.34 4.31 -17.01
N ASP A 400 -15.48 5.63 -17.20
CA ASP A 400 -15.06 6.32 -18.42
C ASP A 400 -13.54 6.19 -18.63
N LEU A 401 -12.75 6.38 -17.57
CA LEU A 401 -11.30 6.21 -17.59
C LEU A 401 -10.90 4.78 -17.96
N ARG A 402 -11.57 3.77 -17.40
CA ARG A 402 -11.30 2.37 -17.74
C ARG A 402 -11.61 2.06 -19.20
N MET A 403 -12.74 2.57 -19.72
CA MET A 403 -13.12 2.37 -21.12
C MET A 403 -12.12 3.06 -22.07
N ALA A 404 -11.72 4.28 -21.75
CA ALA A 404 -10.68 5.00 -22.50
C ALA A 404 -9.34 4.24 -22.47
N SER A 405 -8.93 3.76 -21.29
CA SER A 405 -7.70 2.98 -21.11
C SER A 405 -7.70 1.69 -21.92
N THR A 406 -8.81 0.95 -21.91
CA THR A 406 -8.96 -0.30 -22.69
C THR A 406 -8.83 -0.03 -24.19
N THR A 407 -9.38 1.10 -24.65
CA THR A 407 -9.29 1.53 -26.05
C THR A 407 -7.85 1.91 -26.40
N ALA A 408 -7.15 2.65 -25.53
CA ALA A 408 -5.75 3.02 -25.72
C ALA A 408 -4.85 1.79 -25.82
N LEU A 409 -5.02 0.81 -24.93
CA LEU A 409 -4.27 -0.45 -24.90
C LEU A 409 -4.54 -1.36 -26.11
N SER A 410 -5.55 -1.06 -26.92
CA SER A 410 -5.85 -1.76 -28.17
C SER A 410 -5.55 -0.92 -29.41
N THR A 411 -4.99 0.28 -29.25
CA THR A 411 -4.70 1.21 -30.35
C THR A 411 -3.21 1.18 -30.69
N PRO A 412 -2.83 0.76 -31.91
CA PRO A 412 -1.44 0.75 -32.34
C PRO A 412 -0.82 2.14 -32.40
N LEU A 413 0.46 2.22 -32.06
CA LEU A 413 1.32 3.35 -32.35
C LEU A 413 1.90 3.23 -33.77
N SER A 414 2.65 4.24 -34.19
CA SER A 414 3.44 4.29 -35.42
C SER A 414 4.42 3.11 -35.51
N GLN A 415 4.99 2.71 -34.36
CA GLN A 415 5.62 1.42 -34.15
C GLN A 415 4.53 0.34 -34.03
N SER A 416 4.35 -0.45 -35.10
CA SER A 416 3.19 -1.34 -35.25
C SER A 416 3.08 -2.48 -34.23
N ASP A 417 4.14 -2.76 -33.47
CA ASP A 417 4.20 -3.78 -32.43
C ASP A 417 3.90 -3.23 -31.02
N LYS A 418 3.74 -1.91 -30.88
CA LYS A 418 3.41 -1.24 -29.62
C LYS A 418 2.03 -0.61 -29.66
N VAL A 419 1.41 -0.54 -28.49
CA VAL A 419 0.12 0.13 -28.29
C VAL A 419 0.28 1.29 -27.31
N ALA A 420 -0.66 2.24 -27.40
CA ALA A 420 -0.77 3.32 -26.44
C ALA A 420 -1.18 2.80 -25.04
N GLY A 421 -1.30 3.71 -24.07
CA GLY A 421 -1.80 3.43 -22.73
C GLY A 421 -2.18 4.72 -22.01
N PRO A 422 -3.02 4.68 -20.96
CA PRO A 422 -3.38 5.88 -20.22
C PRO A 422 -2.15 6.50 -19.56
N ALA A 423 -1.86 7.78 -19.84
CA ALA A 423 -0.72 8.48 -19.22
C ALA A 423 -1.05 9.02 -17.81
N PHE A 424 -2.33 8.98 -17.41
CA PHE A 424 -2.82 9.57 -16.17
C PHE A 424 -2.36 11.03 -15.99
N ILE A 425 -2.52 11.84 -17.06
CA ILE A 425 -2.19 13.26 -17.04
C ILE A 425 -3.46 14.07 -16.77
N TYR A 426 -3.42 14.88 -15.71
CA TYR A 426 -4.42 15.91 -15.46
C TYR A 426 -4.21 17.09 -16.41
N THR A 427 -5.22 17.38 -17.22
CA THR A 427 -5.27 18.51 -18.15
C THR A 427 -6.43 19.40 -17.73
N PRO A 428 -6.23 20.39 -16.83
CA PRO A 428 -7.32 21.23 -16.39
C PRO A 428 -7.98 21.88 -17.61
N SER A 429 -9.31 21.87 -17.64
CA SER A 429 -10.03 22.67 -18.61
C SER A 429 -9.52 24.10 -18.47
N SER A 430 -9.05 24.71 -19.56
CA SER A 430 -8.72 26.13 -19.58
C SER A 430 -10.01 26.91 -19.37
N THR A 431 -10.42 27.07 -18.11
CA THR A 431 -11.45 28.03 -17.73
C THR A 431 -10.95 29.37 -18.20
N GLY A 432 -11.70 29.96 -19.13
CA GLY A 432 -11.27 31.08 -19.96
C GLY A 432 -10.55 32.16 -19.18
N ALA A 433 -9.45 32.64 -19.78
CA ALA A 433 -9.03 34.01 -19.56
C ALA A 433 -10.25 34.90 -19.82
N VAL A 434 -10.92 35.31 -18.75
CA VAL A 434 -11.76 36.51 -18.77
C VAL A 434 -10.76 37.65 -18.90
N GLN A 435 -10.60 38.12 -20.15
CA GLN A 435 -10.05 39.44 -20.42
C GLN A 435 -11.06 40.50 -19.99
#